data_AF-A0A4Y2IGS5-F1
#
_entry.id   AF-A0A4Y2IGS5-F1
#
_cell.length_a   1.000
_cell.length_b   1.000
_cell.length_c   1.000
_cell.angle_alpha   90.00
_cell.angle_beta   90.00
_cell.angle_gamma   90.00
#
_symmetry.space_group_name_H-M   'P 1'
#
loop_
_entity.id
_entity.type
_entity.pdbx_description
1 polymer ?
#
loop_
_entity_poly.entity_id
_entity_poly.type
_entity_poly.pdbx_seq_one_letter_code
_entity_poly.pdbx_strand_id
1 'polypeptide(L)'
;MCTFIATNDADVHIVKTAIETYEKIKKQVLVIGQDVLVLHTALTPDYMGILMLKEGKGKVKDRFYSCRDLQNSNLVIDCKKSILFHHAISGSDTTSGFYGKGKLQAVQLFNRNKYL
;
A
#
# COMPACT_ATOMS: atom_id res chain seq x y z
N MET A 1 -18.94 -8.39 16.44
CA MET A 1 -18.42 -7.87 15.16
C MET A 1 -19.01 -6.48 14.99
N CYS A 2 -18.18 -5.44 14.92
CA CYS A 2 -18.65 -4.07 14.69
C CYS A 2 -18.38 -3.69 13.24
N THR A 3 -19.37 -3.12 12.57
CA THR A 3 -19.26 -2.69 11.18
C THR A 3 -19.28 -1.17 11.15
N PHE A 4 -18.31 -0.58 10.46
CA PHE A 4 -18.26 0.86 10.22
C PHE A 4 -18.44 1.09 8.72
N ILE A 5 -19.29 2.06 8.37
CA ILE A 5 -19.49 2.48 6.99
C ILE A 5 -18.66 3.73 6.77
N ALA A 6 -17.69 3.67 5.86
CA ALA A 6 -16.95 4.85 5.44
C ALA A 6 -17.85 5.72 4.56
N THR A 7 -17.93 7.02 4.85
CA THR A 7 -18.64 7.98 3.99
C THR A 7 -17.87 8.28 2.71
N ASN A 8 -16.56 8.07 2.74
CA ASN A 8 -15.62 8.32 1.65
C ASN A 8 -14.88 7.01 1.33
N ASP A 9 -13.57 7.10 1.09
CA ASP A 9 -12.72 5.95 0.81
C ASP A 9 -12.53 5.05 2.05
N ALA A 10 -12.87 3.78 1.89
CA ALA A 10 -12.77 2.78 2.96
C ALA A 10 -11.31 2.44 3.30
N ASP A 11 -10.41 2.43 2.32
CA ASP A 11 -9.00 2.07 2.52
C ASP A 11 -8.32 3.09 3.45
N VAL A 12 -8.59 4.38 3.25
CA VAL A 12 -8.13 5.46 4.15
C VAL A 12 -8.63 5.26 5.57
N HIS A 13 -9.90 4.89 5.73
CA HIS A 13 -10.47 4.67 7.06
C HIS A 13 -9.79 3.47 7.74
N ILE A 14 -9.63 2.35 7.03
CA ILE A 14 -8.99 1.13 7.53
C ILE A 14 -7.56 1.40 8.01
N VAL A 15 -6.74 2.09 7.20
CA VAL A 15 -5.33 2.39 7.57
C VAL A 15 -5.26 3.31 8.78
N LYS A 16 -6.10 4.35 8.83
CA LYS A 16 -6.15 5.25 9.99
C LYS A 16 -6.57 4.53 11.25
N THR A 17 -7.63 3.71 11.19
CA THR A 17 -8.08 2.90 12.32
C THR A 17 -6.98 1.94 12.79
N ALA A 18 -6.21 1.34 11.88
CA ALA A 18 -5.10 0.47 12.24
C ALA A 18 -3.99 1.22 12.98
N ILE A 19 -3.61 2.41 12.50
CA ILE A 19 -2.62 3.29 13.15
C ILE A 19 -3.10 3.72 14.55
N GLU A 20 -4.33 4.21 14.66
CA GLU A 20 -4.90 4.61 15.96
C GLU A 20 -5.01 3.43 16.92
N THR A 21 -5.39 2.26 16.43
CA THR A 21 -5.47 1.04 17.23
C THR A 21 -4.09 0.67 17.75
N TYR A 22 -3.07 0.65 16.87
CA TYR A 22 -1.69 0.39 17.26
C TYR A 22 -1.21 1.38 18.33
N GLU A 23 -1.50 2.67 18.17
CA GLU A 23 -1.15 3.69 19.15
C GLU A 23 -1.82 3.46 20.51
N LYS A 24 -3.06 2.99 20.54
CA LYS A 24 -3.79 2.72 21.79
C LYS A 24 -3.30 1.46 22.50
N ILE A 25 -3.07 0.37 21.76
CA ILE A 25 -2.81 -0.95 22.35
C ILE A 25 -1.32 -1.33 22.38
N LYS A 26 -0.48 -0.65 21.58
CA LYS A 26 0.95 -0.89 21.39
C LYS A 26 1.30 -2.37 21.11
N LYS A 27 0.42 -3.05 20.39
CA LYS A 27 0.55 -4.44 19.92
C LYS A 27 0.40 -4.51 18.41
N GLN A 28 0.82 -5.62 17.82
CA GLN A 28 0.71 -5.85 16.38
C GLN A 28 -0.75 -5.77 15.92
N VAL A 29 -0.99 -5.04 14.82
CA VAL A 29 -2.30 -4.89 14.19
C VAL A 29 -2.25 -5.53 12.80
N LEU A 30 -3.30 -6.27 12.44
CA LEU A 30 -3.45 -6.87 11.12
C LEU A 30 -4.53 -6.14 10.33
N VAL A 31 -4.18 -5.69 9.13
CA VAL A 31 -5.08 -5.11 8.14
C VAL A 31 -5.32 -6.14 7.05
N ILE A 32 -6.56 -6.37 6.65
CA ILE A 32 -6.91 -7.30 5.56
C ILE A 32 -7.51 -6.49 4.42
N GLY A 33 -7.02 -6.69 3.20
CA GLY A 33 -7.56 -6.02 2.03
C GLY A 33 -6.77 -6.27 0.76
N GLN A 34 -7.36 -5.94 -0.39
CA GLN A 34 -6.70 -6.10 -1.69
C GLN A 34 -5.86 -4.88 -2.05
N ASP A 35 -6.43 -3.69 -1.92
CA ASP A 35 -5.88 -2.43 -2.49
C ASP A 35 -5.37 -1.44 -1.42
N VAL A 36 -5.45 -1.84 -0.15
CA VAL A 36 -4.96 -1.07 1.00
C VAL A 36 -3.43 -0.96 1.06
N LEU A 37 -2.67 -1.79 0.30
CA LEU A 37 -1.21 -1.92 0.44
C LEU A 37 -0.44 -0.64 0.11
N VAL A 38 -0.89 0.06 -0.93
CA VAL A 38 -0.28 1.32 -1.37
C VAL A 38 -0.41 2.36 -0.25
N LEU A 39 -1.61 2.49 0.28
CA LEU A 39 -1.91 3.47 1.32
C LEU A 39 -1.27 3.10 2.66
N HIS A 40 -1.28 1.82 3.02
CA HIS A 40 -0.60 1.29 4.19
C HIS A 40 0.89 1.65 4.17
N THR A 41 1.56 1.52 3.03
CA THR A 41 2.99 1.84 2.92
C THR A 41 3.26 3.34 2.99
N ALA A 42 2.37 4.15 2.41
CA ALA A 42 2.53 5.60 2.39
C ALA A 42 2.30 6.22 3.78
N LEU A 43 1.26 5.77 4.49
CA LEU A 43 0.81 6.43 5.73
C LEU A 43 1.39 5.82 7.00
N THR A 44 1.71 4.53 7.00
CA THR A 44 2.17 3.87 8.22
C THR A 44 3.66 4.11 8.45
N PRO A 45 4.06 4.57 9.66
CA PRO A 45 5.46 4.61 10.06
C PRO A 45 6.11 3.22 10.04
N ASP A 46 7.36 3.16 9.61
CA ASP A 46 8.17 1.93 9.46
C ASP A 46 8.48 1.21 10.79
N TYR A 47 8.46 1.95 11.90
CA TYR A 47 8.62 1.38 13.23
C TYR A 47 7.34 0.70 13.75
N MET A 48 6.16 0.99 13.19
CA MET A 48 4.90 0.41 13.67
C MET A 48 4.77 -1.06 13.26
N GLY A 49 4.37 -1.91 14.21
CA GLY A 49 4.07 -3.32 13.97
C GLY A 49 2.71 -3.53 13.32
N ILE A 50 2.41 -2.87 12.21
CA ILE A 50 1.15 -3.07 11.47
C ILE A 50 1.43 -3.88 10.21
N LEU A 51 0.82 -5.06 10.14
CA LEU A 51 0.93 -5.98 9.01
C LEU A 51 -0.31 -5.89 8.13
N MET A 52 -0.14 -6.13 6.84
CA MET A 52 -1.24 -6.30 5.90
C MET A 52 -1.29 -7.74 5.39
N LEU A 53 -2.44 -8.39 5.48
CA LEU A 53 -2.76 -9.62 4.78
C LEU A 53 -3.45 -9.27 3.46
N LYS A 54 -2.77 -9.57 2.35
CA LYS A 54 -3.37 -9.54 1.02
C LYS A 54 -3.89 -10.93 0.71
N GLU A 55 -5.20 -11.02 0.49
CA GLU A 55 -5.84 -12.27 0.07
C GLU A 55 -5.36 -12.67 -1.34
N GLY A 56 -5.02 -13.94 -1.47
CA GLY A 56 -4.68 -14.56 -2.73
C GLY A 56 -5.91 -14.73 -3.62
N LYS A 57 -5.71 -14.73 -4.94
CA LYS A 57 -6.75 -15.03 -5.93
C LYS A 57 -6.39 -16.31 -6.69
N GLY A 58 -7.35 -17.22 -6.81
CA GLY A 58 -7.20 -18.48 -7.55
C GLY A 58 -6.13 -19.39 -6.93
N LYS A 59 -5.04 -19.64 -7.65
CA LYS A 59 -3.92 -20.49 -7.19
C LYS A 59 -2.86 -19.72 -6.37
N VAL A 60 -3.01 -18.40 -6.23
CA VAL A 60 -2.10 -17.58 -5.44
C VAL A 60 -2.48 -17.69 -3.98
N LYS A 61 -1.50 -17.96 -3.10
CA LYS A 61 -1.69 -17.98 -1.65
C LYS A 61 -1.76 -16.56 -1.08
N ASP A 62 -2.43 -16.42 0.05
CA ASP A 62 -2.41 -15.19 0.83
C ASP A 62 -0.98 -14.82 1.24
N ARG A 63 -0.72 -13.52 1.36
CA ARG A 63 0.60 -13.00 1.71
C ARG A 63 0.49 -11.89 2.74
N PHE A 64 1.38 -11.95 3.74
CA PHE A 64 1.59 -10.85 4.67
C PHE A 64 2.63 -9.88 4.12
N TYR A 65 2.40 -8.60 4.34
CA TYR A 65 3.27 -7.51 3.98
C TYR A 65 3.43 -6.58 5.19
N SER A 66 4.67 -6.35 5.63
CA SER A 66 4.98 -5.23 6.50
C SER A 66 5.41 -4.01 5.69
N CYS A 67 5.32 -2.81 6.29
CA CYS A 67 5.87 -1.61 5.68
C CYS A 67 7.38 -1.74 5.40
N ARG A 68 8.12 -2.47 6.26
CA ARG A 68 9.55 -2.72 6.06
C ARG A 68 9.80 -3.61 4.86
N ASP A 69 8.99 -4.64 4.64
CA ASP A 69 9.16 -5.53 3.48
C ASP A 69 9.04 -4.76 2.17
N LEU A 70 8.10 -3.81 2.10
CA LEU A 70 7.91 -3.00 0.89
C LEU A 70 8.98 -1.91 0.76
N GLN A 71 9.41 -1.28 1.85
CA GLN A 71 10.50 -0.30 1.84
C GLN A 71 11.86 -0.92 1.47
N ASN A 72 12.13 -2.13 1.95
CA ASN A 72 13.33 -2.89 1.60
C ASN A 72 13.23 -3.53 0.21
N SER A 73 12.06 -3.46 -0.44
CA SER A 73 11.93 -3.91 -1.81
C SER A 73 12.66 -2.94 -2.73
N ASN A 74 13.58 -3.45 -3.54
CA ASN A 74 14.23 -2.67 -4.62
C ASN A 74 13.25 -2.34 -5.77
N LEU A 75 11.94 -2.42 -5.54
CA LEU A 75 10.91 -2.20 -6.55
C LEU A 75 10.78 -0.72 -6.88
N VAL A 76 10.85 0.19 -5.90
CA VAL A 76 10.67 1.62 -6.12
C VAL A 76 11.70 2.40 -5.31
N ILE A 77 12.45 3.29 -5.96
CA ILE A 77 13.37 4.21 -5.28
C ILE A 77 12.59 5.08 -4.29
N ASP A 78 13.07 5.21 -3.06
CA ASP A 78 12.39 5.94 -1.98
C ASP A 78 10.91 5.53 -1.83
N CYS A 79 10.62 4.21 -1.85
CA CYS A 79 9.28 3.63 -1.92
C CYS A 79 8.23 4.38 -1.07
N LYS A 80 8.54 4.70 0.20
CA LYS A 80 7.60 5.43 1.07
C LYS A 80 7.16 6.79 0.51
N LYS A 81 8.07 7.54 -0.11
CA LYS A 81 7.79 8.87 -0.69
C LYS A 81 7.18 8.76 -2.09
N SER A 82 7.59 7.76 -2.86
CA SER A 82 7.26 7.65 -4.29
C SER A 82 6.09 6.73 -4.60
N ILE A 83 5.63 5.87 -3.68
CA ILE A 83 4.61 4.85 -3.96
C ILE A 83 3.26 5.46 -4.40
N LEU A 84 2.86 6.61 -3.83
CA LEU A 84 1.62 7.29 -4.23
C LEU A 84 1.74 7.89 -5.63
N PHE A 85 2.88 8.53 -5.92
CA PHE A 85 3.16 9.06 -7.25
C PHE A 85 3.21 7.94 -8.29
N HIS A 86 3.90 6.84 -7.96
CA HIS A 86 3.95 5.64 -8.78
C HIS A 86 2.55 5.08 -9.06
N HIS A 87 1.73 4.94 -8.02
CA HIS A 87 0.36 4.45 -8.15
C HIS A 87 -0.45 5.31 -9.12
N ALA A 88 -0.37 6.63 -9.00
CA ALA A 88 -1.04 7.58 -9.89
C ALA A 88 -0.60 7.46 -11.36
N ILE A 89 0.71 7.33 -11.65
CA ILE A 89 1.20 7.24 -13.04
C ILE A 89 0.99 5.85 -13.66
N SER A 90 0.94 4.81 -12.83
CA SER A 90 0.77 3.42 -13.28
C SER A 90 -0.70 3.05 -13.53
N GLY A 91 -1.62 3.87 -13.04
CA GLY A 91 -3.05 3.63 -13.06
C GLY A 91 -3.56 2.89 -11.82
N SER A 92 -4.63 3.45 -11.24
CA SER A 92 -5.42 2.91 -10.13
C SER A 92 -6.83 2.55 -10.60
N ASP A 93 -7.71 2.16 -9.67
CA ASP A 93 -9.13 1.95 -10.00
C ASP A 93 -9.84 3.23 -10.45
N THR A 94 -9.30 4.39 -10.05
CA THR A 94 -9.84 5.72 -10.36
C THR A 94 -9.02 6.50 -11.38
N THR A 95 -7.86 5.99 -11.79
CA THR A 95 -6.94 6.70 -12.70
C THR A 95 -6.41 5.78 -13.79
N SER A 96 -6.39 6.28 -15.03
CA SER A 96 -5.77 5.57 -16.15
C SER A 96 -4.24 5.64 -16.07
N GLY A 97 -3.56 4.54 -16.45
CA GLY A 97 -2.10 4.53 -16.61
C GLY A 97 -1.64 5.08 -17.97
N PHE A 98 -0.33 5.23 -18.14
CA PHE A 98 0.24 5.67 -19.42
C PHE A 98 -0.06 4.71 -20.58
N TYR A 99 -0.45 5.27 -21.72
CA TYR A 99 -0.73 4.51 -22.94
C TYR A 99 0.48 3.68 -23.37
N GLY A 100 0.23 2.40 -23.68
CA GLY A 100 1.26 1.47 -24.12
C GLY A 100 2.25 1.05 -23.02
N LYS A 101 1.97 1.35 -21.74
CA LYS A 101 2.83 0.97 -20.60
C LYS A 101 2.06 0.17 -19.56
N GLY A 102 2.59 -1.00 -19.20
CA GLY A 102 2.10 -1.75 -18.03
C GLY A 102 2.63 -1.20 -16.71
N LYS A 103 2.02 -1.58 -15.58
CA LYS A 103 2.42 -1.11 -14.23
C LYS A 103 3.91 -1.29 -13.95
N LEU A 104 4.47 -2.47 -14.25
CA LEU A 104 5.90 -2.74 -14.08
C LEU A 104 6.78 -1.86 -14.97
N GLN A 105 6.35 -1.57 -16.20
CA GLN A 105 7.10 -0.68 -17.10
C GLN A 105 7.07 0.77 -16.60
N ALA A 106 5.95 1.21 -16.01
CA ALA A 106 5.86 2.51 -15.35
C ALA A 106 6.79 2.59 -14.13
N VAL A 107 6.89 1.52 -13.30
CA VAL A 107 7.87 1.42 -12.20
C VAL A 107 9.29 1.58 -12.73
N GLN A 108 9.64 0.82 -13.77
CA GLN A 108 10.98 0.83 -14.34
C GLN A 108 11.34 2.19 -14.94
N LEU A 109 10.38 2.85 -15.59
CA LEU A 109 10.56 4.21 -16.12
C LEU A 109 10.84 5.21 -14.99
N PHE A 110 10.08 5.11 -13.89
CA PHE A 110 10.29 5.95 -12.70
C PHE A 110 11.70 5.72 -12.11
N ASN A 111 12.10 4.47 -11.87
CA ASN A 111 13.41 4.16 -11.27
C ASN A 111 14.61 4.56 -12.15
N ARG A 112 14.44 4.70 -13.46
CA ARG A 112 15.52 5.15 -14.37
C ARG A 112 15.80 6.65 -14.24
N ASN A 113 14.80 7.45 -13.87
CA ASN A 113 14.92 8.90 -13.76
C ASN A 113 15.10 9.31 -12.30
N LYS A 114 16.34 9.37 -11.83
CA LYS A 114 16.71 9.78 -10.46
C LYS A 114 16.37 11.24 -10.09
N TYR A 115 15.77 12.01 -11.00
CA TYR A 115 15.60 13.46 -10.91
C TYR A 115 14.14 13.94 -10.97
N LEU A 116 13.18 13.00 -10.90
CA LEU A 116 11.83 13.28 -10.40
C LEU A 116 11.82 12.98 -8.89
#